data_AF-A0A662EUV8-F1
#
_entry.id   AF-A0A662EUV8-F1
#
_cell.length_a   1.000
_cell.length_b   1.000
_cell.length_c   1.000
_cell.angle_alpha   90.00
_cell.angle_beta   90.00
_cell.angle_gamma   90.00
#
_symmetry.space_group_name_H-M   'P 1'
#
loop_
_entity.id
_entity.type
_entity.pdbx_description
1 polymer ?
#
loop_
_entity_poly.entity_id
_entity_poly.type
_entity_poly.pdbx_seq_one_letter_code
_entity_poly.pdbx_strand_id
1 'polypeptide(L)'
;RGGAGFPTGVKWELVRKAPGEEKFVVCNADEGDPGAFMDRAILEGDPHAVLEGVAIAAYAVGAQYGYIYVRAEYPLAVQRLETAISQARRYGLLGEGILETDFSFDVEIRVGAGAFVCGEETALIASIEGRRGEPRPRPPYPARSGLFGKPTLINNVETFANVRHIVLRGADWFSSIGTEKSKGTKVFALAGQVRNTGLVEVPMGITLRELVYDIGGGAPNGKKIKAVQIGGPSGGCLPESLFHLPVDYEALTEHGAIMGSGGIIVLDESACMVNVAKFFLEFTSEESCGKCTPCRVGTKIMLGILERIARGEGTEEDLVRLEELGHMIRDASLCGLGQTAPNPVLSSLRYFRDEFLAHIRDKRCPAGVCPDLIHYVVVPELCRACDRCRQVCPTGAAQGTPGNPPYRIELSACINCGACFDACPFGAIERRPGRKER
;
A
#
# COMPACT_ATOMS: atom_id res chain seq x y z
N ARG A 1 5.09 -5.53 -12.47
CA ARG A 1 3.73 -5.52 -11.88
C ARG A 1 3.78 -5.46 -10.35
N GLY A 2 4.45 -6.37 -9.64
CA GLY A 2 4.62 -6.29 -8.17
C GLY A 2 5.65 -5.25 -7.65
N GLY A 3 5.57 -3.99 -8.06
CA GLY A 3 6.35 -2.88 -7.48
C GLY A 3 7.78 -2.65 -7.99
N ALA A 4 8.54 -3.70 -8.35
CA ALA A 4 9.95 -3.53 -8.73
C ALA A 4 10.19 -2.87 -10.10
N GLY A 5 9.20 -2.84 -10.99
CA GLY A 5 9.32 -2.26 -12.34
C GLY A 5 10.32 -2.92 -13.31
N PHE A 6 11.01 -3.98 -12.92
CA PHE A 6 12.06 -4.60 -13.73
C PHE A 6 11.52 -5.31 -14.99
N PRO A 7 12.16 -5.14 -16.18
CA PRO A 7 11.76 -5.82 -17.41
C PRO A 7 11.74 -7.35 -17.26
N THR A 8 10.55 -7.95 -17.32
CA THR A 8 10.36 -9.36 -16.99
C THR A 8 11.08 -10.31 -17.96
N GLY A 9 11.08 -10.00 -19.26
CA GLY A 9 11.80 -10.81 -20.26
C GLY A 9 13.30 -10.89 -19.99
N VAL A 10 13.94 -9.77 -19.64
CA VAL A 10 15.35 -9.72 -19.23
C VAL A 10 15.57 -10.55 -17.97
N LYS A 11 14.65 -10.48 -16.99
CA LYS A 11 14.73 -11.29 -15.77
C LYS A 11 14.72 -12.78 -16.07
N TRP A 12 13.84 -13.22 -16.98
CA TRP A 12 13.74 -14.62 -17.39
C TRP A 12 14.99 -15.08 -18.13
N GLU A 13 15.52 -14.24 -19.03
CA GLU A 13 16.76 -14.51 -19.75
C GLU A 13 17.96 -14.69 -18.80
N LEU A 14 18.07 -13.87 -17.75
CA LEU A 14 19.12 -14.00 -16.74
C LEU A 14 19.06 -15.35 -16.01
N VAL A 15 17.86 -15.82 -15.65
CA VAL A 15 17.68 -17.14 -15.01
C VAL A 15 17.94 -18.26 -16.00
N ARG A 16 17.50 -18.12 -17.26
CA ARG A 16 17.75 -19.10 -18.32
C ARG A 16 19.24 -19.29 -18.59
N LYS A 17 20.01 -18.20 -18.59
CA LYS A 17 21.48 -18.22 -18.80
C LYS A 17 22.27 -18.58 -17.55
N ALA A 18 21.66 -18.58 -16.36
CA ALA A 18 22.36 -18.93 -15.13
C ALA A 18 22.82 -20.39 -15.15
N PRO A 19 24.03 -20.68 -14.63
CA PRO A 19 24.57 -22.04 -14.58
C PRO A 19 23.79 -22.90 -13.58
N GLY A 20 23.72 -24.21 -13.86
CA GLY A 20 23.00 -25.20 -13.05
C GLY A 20 21.82 -25.81 -13.79
N GLU A 21 21.63 -27.11 -13.59
CA GLU A 21 20.52 -27.89 -14.18
C GLU A 21 19.20 -27.65 -13.45
N GLU A 22 19.26 -27.56 -12.11
CA GLU A 22 18.10 -27.29 -11.28
C GLU A 22 17.81 -25.79 -11.17
N LYS A 23 16.56 -25.41 -11.48
CA LYS A 23 16.06 -24.03 -11.37
C LYS A 23 14.65 -24.04 -10.80
N PHE A 24 14.28 -22.94 -10.15
CA PHE A 24 12.97 -22.77 -9.53
C PHE A 24 12.22 -21.57 -10.11
N VAL A 25 10.89 -21.67 -10.15
CA VAL A 25 10.00 -20.53 -10.35
C VAL A 25 9.19 -20.29 -9.09
N VAL A 26 9.08 -19.03 -8.67
CA VAL A 26 8.27 -18.63 -7.53
C VAL A 26 7.26 -17.57 -7.95
N CYS A 27 5.99 -17.88 -7.72
CA CYS A 27 4.89 -16.92 -7.76
C CYS A 27 4.77 -16.24 -6.41
N ASN A 28 5.11 -14.96 -6.38
CA ASN A 28 4.93 -14.09 -5.23
C ASN A 28 3.48 -13.60 -5.20
N ALA A 29 2.68 -14.25 -4.38
CA ALA A 29 1.29 -13.92 -4.05
C ALA A 29 1.14 -13.34 -2.63
N ASP A 30 2.21 -12.76 -2.09
CA ASP A 30 2.20 -12.03 -0.82
C ASP A 30 1.91 -10.55 -1.06
N GLU A 31 0.64 -10.25 -1.29
CA GLU A 31 0.13 -8.88 -1.45
C GLU A 31 -0.19 -8.29 -0.08
N GLY A 32 0.81 -7.66 0.55
CA GLY A 32 0.69 -7.10 1.90
C GLY A 32 0.24 -5.63 1.98
N ASP A 33 0.16 -4.91 0.86
CA ASP A 33 -0.08 -3.46 0.84
C ASP A 33 -1.51 -3.11 1.33
N PRO A 34 -1.67 -2.16 2.28
CA PRO A 34 -2.97 -1.64 2.66
C PRO A 34 -3.70 -1.05 1.44
N GLY A 35 -4.88 -1.58 1.14
CA GLY A 35 -5.71 -1.15 0.01
C GLY A 35 -5.38 -1.83 -1.33
N ALA A 36 -4.39 -2.72 -1.40
CA ALA A 36 -4.17 -3.58 -2.57
C ALA A 36 -4.80 -4.97 -2.37
N PHE A 37 -5.53 -5.44 -3.38
CA PHE A 37 -6.20 -6.75 -3.38
C PHE A 37 -6.36 -7.30 -4.81
N MET A 38 -5.48 -6.89 -5.73
CA MET A 38 -5.55 -7.28 -7.14
C MET A 38 -5.03 -8.70 -7.35
N ASP A 39 -3.95 -9.07 -6.68
CA ASP A 39 -3.41 -10.43 -6.75
C ASP A 39 -4.42 -11.39 -6.12
N ARG A 40 -5.00 -10.99 -4.98
CA ARG A 40 -6.11 -11.72 -4.36
C ARG A 40 -7.25 -11.99 -5.34
N ALA A 41 -7.71 -10.96 -6.06
CA ALA A 41 -8.83 -11.09 -6.97
C ALA A 41 -8.52 -12.01 -8.15
N ILE A 42 -7.29 -12.02 -8.65
CA ILE A 42 -6.85 -12.96 -9.70
C ILE A 42 -6.83 -14.39 -9.17
N LEU A 43 -6.23 -14.63 -8.00
CA LEU A 43 -6.12 -15.97 -7.41
C LEU A 43 -7.49 -16.53 -7.02
N GLU A 44 -8.37 -15.68 -6.51
CA GLU A 44 -9.74 -16.09 -6.22
C GLU A 44 -10.55 -16.26 -7.52
N GLY A 45 -10.45 -15.36 -8.48
CA GLY A 45 -11.28 -15.37 -9.70
C GLY A 45 -10.87 -16.38 -10.76
N ASP A 46 -9.59 -16.38 -11.15
CA ASP A 46 -9.03 -17.19 -12.25
C ASP A 46 -7.62 -17.71 -11.89
N PRO A 47 -7.51 -18.68 -10.96
CA PRO A 47 -6.22 -19.26 -10.57
C PRO A 47 -5.51 -19.99 -11.72
N HIS A 48 -6.26 -20.48 -12.71
CA HIS A 48 -5.69 -21.17 -13.88
C HIS A 48 -4.86 -20.22 -14.75
N ALA A 49 -5.25 -18.95 -14.87
CA ALA A 49 -4.44 -17.92 -15.53
C ALA A 49 -3.00 -17.85 -14.98
N VAL A 50 -2.90 -17.94 -13.65
CA VAL A 50 -1.64 -17.84 -12.93
C VAL A 50 -0.84 -19.12 -13.10
N LEU A 51 -1.48 -20.29 -12.95
CA LEU A 51 -0.82 -21.58 -13.14
C LEU A 51 -0.26 -21.75 -14.55
N GLU A 52 -1.03 -21.38 -15.57
CA GLU A 52 -0.58 -21.40 -16.97
C GLU A 52 0.63 -20.48 -17.17
N GLY A 53 0.56 -19.24 -16.65
CA GLY A 53 1.68 -18.30 -16.73
C GLY A 53 2.95 -18.80 -16.02
N VAL A 54 2.80 -19.45 -14.86
CA VAL A 54 3.91 -20.05 -14.10
C VAL A 54 4.53 -21.22 -14.88
N ALA A 55 3.71 -22.10 -15.48
CA ALA A 55 4.20 -23.22 -16.28
C ALA A 55 4.95 -22.74 -17.54
N ILE A 56 4.43 -21.73 -18.24
CA ILE A 56 5.11 -21.11 -19.39
C ILE A 56 6.45 -20.51 -18.97
N ALA A 57 6.50 -19.81 -17.83
CA ALA A 57 7.73 -19.24 -17.32
C ALA A 57 8.75 -20.33 -16.95
N ALA A 58 8.30 -21.41 -16.32
CA ALA A 58 9.13 -22.55 -15.99
C ALA A 58 9.73 -23.20 -17.23
N TYR A 59 8.93 -23.39 -18.28
CA TYR A 59 9.40 -23.84 -19.57
C TYR A 59 10.48 -22.91 -20.14
N ALA A 60 10.21 -21.60 -20.15
CA ALA A 60 11.13 -20.61 -20.71
C ALA A 60 12.49 -20.56 -20.00
N VAL A 61 12.52 -20.74 -18.67
CA VAL A 61 13.78 -20.72 -17.91
C VAL A 61 14.44 -22.10 -17.76
N GLY A 62 13.69 -23.18 -18.01
CA GLY A 62 14.10 -24.56 -17.77
C GLY A 62 14.03 -24.96 -16.29
N ALA A 63 12.98 -24.53 -15.58
CA ALA A 63 12.70 -24.97 -14.22
C ALA A 63 11.75 -26.17 -14.23
N GLN A 64 12.01 -27.15 -13.35
CA GLN A 64 11.19 -28.35 -13.19
C GLN A 64 10.25 -28.27 -11.98
N TYR A 65 10.48 -27.28 -11.11
CA TYR A 65 9.71 -27.13 -9.89
C TYR A 65 9.45 -25.66 -9.55
N GLY A 66 8.31 -25.40 -8.93
CA GLY A 66 7.98 -24.05 -8.49
C GLY A 66 7.19 -23.99 -7.19
N TYR A 67 7.08 -22.77 -6.68
CA TYR A 67 6.29 -22.46 -5.49
C TYR A 67 5.35 -21.30 -5.75
N ILE A 68 4.13 -21.37 -5.21
CA ILE A 68 3.22 -20.23 -5.10
C ILE A 68 3.21 -19.83 -3.63
N TYR A 69 3.85 -18.71 -3.31
CA TYR A 69 3.94 -18.20 -1.95
C TYR A 69 2.75 -17.28 -1.69
N VAL A 70 1.77 -17.77 -0.92
CA VAL A 70 0.49 -17.09 -0.65
C VAL A 70 0.44 -16.67 0.80
N ARG A 71 -0.06 -15.47 1.09
CA ARG A 71 -0.27 -15.03 2.47
C ARG A 71 -1.39 -15.80 3.19
N ALA A 72 -1.24 -16.00 4.50
CA ALA A 72 -2.20 -16.76 5.32
C ALA A 72 -3.60 -16.11 5.36
N GLU A 73 -3.68 -14.80 5.16
CA GLU A 73 -4.95 -14.07 5.21
C GLU A 73 -5.87 -14.30 4.00
N TYR A 74 -5.43 -15.08 3.00
CA TYR A 74 -6.21 -15.41 1.80
C TYR A 74 -6.65 -16.89 1.74
N PRO A 75 -7.46 -17.39 2.70
CA PRO A 75 -7.81 -18.82 2.75
C PRO A 75 -8.59 -19.29 1.51
N LEU A 76 -9.45 -18.42 0.95
CA LEU A 76 -10.19 -18.75 -0.27
C LEU A 76 -9.27 -18.89 -1.50
N ALA A 77 -8.25 -18.03 -1.62
CA ALA A 77 -7.27 -18.11 -2.70
C ALA A 77 -6.48 -19.43 -2.61
N VAL A 78 -6.04 -19.81 -1.41
CA VAL A 78 -5.36 -21.10 -1.17
C VAL A 78 -6.24 -22.27 -1.61
N GLN A 79 -7.49 -22.32 -1.13
CA GLN A 79 -8.43 -23.39 -1.49
C GLN A 79 -8.68 -23.49 -3.00
N ARG A 80 -8.82 -22.35 -3.69
CA ARG A 80 -9.04 -22.33 -5.15
C ARG A 80 -7.78 -22.72 -5.92
N LEU A 81 -6.60 -22.30 -5.48
CA LEU A 81 -5.32 -22.75 -6.05
C LEU A 81 -5.12 -24.25 -5.88
N GLU A 82 -5.38 -24.82 -4.70
CA GLU A 82 -5.28 -26.28 -4.47
C GLU A 82 -6.19 -27.06 -5.43
N THR A 83 -7.41 -26.55 -5.63
CA THR A 83 -8.37 -27.12 -6.59
C THR A 83 -7.84 -27.02 -8.02
N ALA A 84 -7.31 -25.86 -8.41
CA ALA A 84 -6.80 -25.62 -9.76
C ALA A 84 -5.55 -26.46 -10.07
N ILE A 85 -4.61 -26.57 -9.12
CA ILE A 85 -3.43 -27.45 -9.24
C ILE A 85 -3.87 -28.90 -9.38
N SER A 86 -4.80 -29.37 -8.54
CA SER A 86 -5.33 -30.73 -8.63
C SER A 86 -6.04 -31.01 -9.96
N GLN A 87 -6.74 -30.03 -10.51
CA GLN A 87 -7.33 -30.11 -11.85
C GLN A 87 -6.25 -30.20 -12.93
N ALA A 88 -5.28 -29.28 -12.94
CA ALA A 88 -4.21 -29.24 -13.93
C ALA A 88 -3.38 -30.53 -13.94
N ARG A 89 -3.06 -31.10 -12.77
CA ARG A 89 -2.42 -32.43 -12.66
C ARG A 89 -3.27 -33.54 -13.29
N ARG A 90 -4.59 -33.58 -13.00
CA ARG A 90 -5.50 -34.59 -13.60
C ARG A 90 -5.61 -34.49 -15.12
N TYR A 91 -5.47 -33.29 -15.68
CA TYR A 91 -5.48 -33.06 -17.12
C TYR A 91 -4.10 -33.21 -17.77
N GLY A 92 -3.05 -33.58 -17.02
CA GLY A 92 -1.68 -33.69 -17.56
C GLY A 92 -1.05 -32.36 -17.95
N LEU A 93 -1.53 -31.25 -17.39
CA LEU A 93 -1.00 -29.89 -17.61
C LEU A 93 0.04 -29.49 -16.56
N LEU A 94 0.19 -30.28 -15.50
CA LEU A 94 1.25 -30.22 -14.49
C LEU A 94 1.67 -31.66 -14.18
N GLY A 95 2.96 -31.86 -13.85
CA GLY A 95 3.55 -33.16 -13.61
C GLY A 95 4.56 -33.53 -14.71
N GLU A 96 4.62 -34.81 -15.06
CA GLU A 96 5.57 -35.36 -16.01
C GLU A 96 5.06 -35.30 -17.45
N GLY A 97 5.95 -34.99 -18.41
CA GLY A 97 5.67 -35.11 -19.84
C GLY A 97 4.49 -34.27 -20.30
N ILE A 98 4.44 -33.00 -19.90
CA ILE A 98 3.31 -32.10 -20.16
C ILE A 98 3.07 -32.02 -21.67
N LEU A 99 1.83 -32.30 -22.10
CA LEU A 99 1.43 -32.32 -23.52
C LEU A 99 2.30 -33.22 -24.41
N GLU A 100 2.74 -34.37 -23.89
CA GLU A 100 3.60 -35.36 -24.60
C GLU A 100 4.98 -34.78 -25.00
N THR A 101 5.43 -33.72 -24.33
CA THR A 101 6.77 -33.16 -24.50
C THR A 101 7.78 -33.79 -23.53
N ASP A 102 9.06 -33.44 -23.68
CA ASP A 102 10.13 -33.78 -22.72
C ASP A 102 10.13 -32.88 -21.48
N PHE A 103 9.22 -31.91 -21.42
CA PHE A 103 9.13 -30.96 -20.32
C PHE A 103 8.21 -31.47 -19.21
N SER A 104 8.72 -31.40 -17.98
CA SER A 104 8.01 -31.74 -16.75
C SER A 104 8.09 -30.58 -15.79
N PHE A 105 6.97 -30.22 -15.16
CA PHE A 105 6.91 -29.14 -14.20
C PHE A 105 5.79 -29.36 -13.18
N ASP A 106 6.10 -29.17 -11.91
CA ASP A 106 5.10 -29.19 -10.85
C ASP A 106 5.29 -28.01 -9.88
N VAL A 107 4.25 -27.74 -9.09
CA VAL A 107 4.18 -26.58 -8.20
C VAL A 107 3.57 -26.94 -6.84
N GLU A 108 4.11 -26.31 -5.79
CA GLU A 108 3.56 -26.38 -4.44
C GLU A 108 3.09 -25.01 -3.94
N ILE A 109 2.06 -25.01 -3.09
CA ILE A 109 1.65 -23.81 -2.37
C ILE A 109 2.45 -23.73 -1.07
N ARG A 110 2.99 -22.55 -0.78
CA ARG A 110 3.60 -22.23 0.52
C ARG A 110 2.81 -21.08 1.14
N VAL A 111 2.24 -21.34 2.30
CA VAL A 111 1.46 -20.35 3.04
C VAL A 111 2.39 -19.58 3.98
N GLY A 112 2.43 -18.25 3.84
CA GLY A 112 3.18 -17.35 4.71
C GLY A 112 2.53 -17.21 6.10
N ALA A 113 3.07 -16.30 6.92
CA ALA A 113 2.61 -16.07 8.30
C ALA A 113 2.21 -14.62 8.58
N GLY A 114 1.81 -13.86 7.54
CA GLY A 114 1.30 -12.50 7.68
C GLY A 114 2.37 -11.44 7.94
N ALA A 115 3.49 -11.48 7.22
CA ALA A 115 4.56 -10.49 7.35
C ALA A 115 4.81 -9.80 6.00
N PHE A 116 4.54 -8.51 5.91
CA PHE A 116 4.67 -7.72 4.67
C PHE A 116 6.05 -7.81 4.03
N VAL A 117 7.09 -7.85 4.86
CA VAL A 117 8.48 -7.94 4.39
C VAL A 117 8.76 -9.23 3.61
N CYS A 118 7.98 -10.30 3.81
CA CYS A 118 8.11 -11.55 3.06
C CYS A 118 7.70 -11.41 1.59
N GLY A 119 7.05 -10.32 1.19
CA GLY A 119 6.85 -9.98 -0.22
C GLY A 119 8.12 -9.51 -0.92
N GLU A 120 9.17 -9.16 -0.16
CA GLU A 120 10.49 -8.85 -0.72
C GLU A 120 11.19 -10.12 -1.22
N GLU A 121 11.77 -10.08 -2.41
CA GLU A 121 12.27 -11.25 -3.15
C GLU A 121 13.19 -12.17 -2.32
N THR A 122 14.14 -11.62 -1.56
CA THR A 122 15.10 -12.41 -0.78
C THR A 122 14.54 -12.86 0.58
N ALA A 123 13.65 -12.06 1.18
CA ALA A 123 12.91 -12.45 2.37
C ALA A 123 11.92 -13.59 2.08
N LEU A 124 11.26 -13.55 0.92
CA LEU A 124 10.37 -14.58 0.41
C LEU A 124 11.09 -15.92 0.31
N ILE A 125 12.28 -15.93 -0.33
CA ILE A 125 13.14 -17.11 -0.41
C ILE A 125 13.44 -17.66 0.99
N ALA A 126 13.82 -16.78 1.93
CA ALA A 126 14.12 -17.21 3.28
C ALA A 126 12.91 -17.84 3.97
N SER A 127 11.72 -17.29 3.77
CA SER A 127 10.47 -17.85 4.31
C SER A 127 10.12 -19.21 3.70
N ILE A 128 10.30 -19.40 2.39
CA ILE A 128 10.07 -20.71 1.74
C ILE A 128 11.04 -21.75 2.32
N GLU A 129 12.29 -21.38 2.57
CA GLU A 129 13.31 -22.26 3.17
C GLU A 129 13.08 -22.54 4.67
N GLY A 130 11.98 -22.05 5.26
CA GLY A 130 11.67 -22.23 6.68
C GLY A 130 12.52 -21.38 7.62
N ARG A 131 13.25 -20.39 7.10
CA ARG A 131 14.01 -19.41 7.88
C ARG A 131 13.16 -18.17 8.13
N ARG A 132 13.62 -17.31 9.04
CA ARG A 132 13.01 -15.99 9.24
C ARG A 132 13.06 -15.18 7.93
N GLY A 133 11.95 -14.55 7.57
CA GLY A 133 11.77 -13.70 6.38
C GLY A 133 12.57 -12.41 6.44
N GLU A 134 13.89 -12.52 6.39
CA GLU A 134 14.80 -11.39 6.42
C GLU A 134 15.50 -11.21 5.06
N PRO A 135 15.51 -9.99 4.50
CA PRO A 135 16.22 -9.71 3.27
C PRO A 135 17.72 -9.98 3.38
N ARG A 136 18.35 -10.35 2.27
CA ARG A 136 19.80 -10.56 2.16
C ARG A 136 20.43 -9.50 1.25
N PRO A 137 21.66 -9.05 1.53
CA PRO A 137 22.40 -8.18 0.62
C PRO A 137 22.53 -8.82 -0.77
N ARG A 138 22.44 -7.98 -1.80
CA ARG A 138 22.70 -8.36 -3.20
C ARG A 138 23.97 -7.63 -3.64
N PRO A 139 24.90 -8.27 -4.37
CA PRO A 139 24.90 -9.67 -4.85
C PRO A 139 25.16 -10.75 -3.77
N PRO A 140 24.81 -12.04 -4.03
CA PRO A 140 24.24 -12.57 -5.28
C PRO A 140 22.74 -12.27 -5.43
N TYR A 141 22.31 -12.09 -6.68
CA TYR A 141 20.89 -11.94 -7.02
C TYR A 141 20.19 -13.31 -7.10
N PRO A 142 18.88 -13.40 -6.81
CA PRO A 142 18.10 -14.65 -6.89
C PRO A 142 18.20 -15.36 -8.24
N ALA A 143 18.33 -14.60 -9.33
CA ALA A 143 18.51 -15.16 -10.66
C ALA A 143 19.79 -16.00 -10.82
N ARG A 144 20.81 -15.79 -9.96
CA ARG A 144 22.03 -16.60 -9.92
C ARG A 144 22.04 -17.58 -8.75
N SER A 145 21.63 -17.14 -7.57
CA SER A 145 21.57 -17.96 -6.37
C SER A 145 20.43 -17.47 -5.49
N GLY A 146 19.30 -18.18 -5.58
CA GLY A 146 18.07 -17.91 -4.86
C GLY A 146 17.71 -19.07 -3.94
N LEU A 147 16.56 -19.69 -4.20
CA LEU A 147 16.01 -20.78 -3.41
C LEU A 147 16.95 -21.99 -3.41
N PHE A 148 17.30 -22.47 -2.22
CA PHE A 148 18.26 -23.55 -1.99
C PHE A 148 19.62 -23.32 -2.66
N GLY A 149 19.98 -22.04 -2.85
CA GLY A 149 21.20 -21.62 -3.54
C GLY A 149 21.16 -21.76 -5.06
N LYS A 150 20.02 -22.17 -5.65
CA LYS A 150 19.84 -22.40 -7.09
C LYS A 150 19.26 -21.18 -7.82
N PRO A 151 19.48 -21.03 -9.15
CA PRO A 151 18.84 -19.98 -9.94
C PRO A 151 17.32 -19.99 -9.77
N THR A 152 16.76 -18.86 -9.36
CA THR A 152 15.32 -18.76 -9.05
C THR A 152 14.72 -17.57 -9.76
N LEU A 153 13.65 -17.82 -10.50
CA LEU A 153 12.81 -16.79 -11.09
C LEU A 153 11.68 -16.45 -10.13
N ILE A 154 11.59 -15.20 -9.67
CA ILE A 154 10.48 -14.75 -8.82
C ILE A 154 9.67 -13.69 -9.57
N ASN A 155 8.37 -13.89 -9.76
CA ASN A 155 7.48 -12.87 -10.31
C ASN A 155 6.17 -12.80 -9.54
N ASN A 156 5.50 -11.67 -9.67
CA ASN A 156 4.20 -11.39 -9.05
C ASN A 156 3.05 -12.04 -9.84
N VAL A 157 1.92 -12.27 -9.16
CA VAL A 157 0.72 -12.91 -9.73
C VAL A 157 0.24 -12.22 -11.01
N GLU A 158 0.08 -10.90 -10.99
CA GLU A 158 -0.37 -10.13 -12.16
C GLU A 158 0.61 -10.29 -13.35
N THR A 159 1.92 -10.42 -13.09
CA THR A 159 2.88 -10.71 -14.17
C THR A 159 2.56 -12.04 -14.83
N PHE A 160 2.36 -13.12 -14.06
CA PHE A 160 2.06 -14.44 -14.61
C PHE A 160 0.71 -14.49 -15.33
N ALA A 161 -0.33 -13.88 -14.75
CA ALA A 161 -1.66 -13.83 -15.35
C ALA A 161 -1.67 -13.16 -16.74
N ASN A 162 -0.76 -12.21 -16.98
CA ASN A 162 -0.62 -11.55 -18.28
C ASN A 162 0.09 -12.41 -19.34
N VAL A 163 0.93 -13.39 -18.95
CA VAL A 163 1.77 -14.15 -19.88
C VAL A 163 0.94 -14.87 -20.94
N ARG A 164 -0.17 -15.51 -20.54
CA ARG A 164 -1.05 -16.22 -21.48
C ARG A 164 -1.58 -15.33 -22.59
N HIS A 165 -1.93 -14.07 -22.27
CA HIS A 165 -2.47 -13.14 -23.25
C HIS A 165 -1.40 -12.71 -24.26
N ILE A 166 -0.16 -12.53 -23.80
CA ILE A 166 0.99 -12.21 -24.67
C ILE A 166 1.29 -13.37 -25.61
N VAL A 167 1.30 -14.61 -25.11
CA VAL A 167 1.56 -15.80 -25.93
C VAL A 167 0.46 -16.00 -26.98
N LEU A 168 -0.81 -15.84 -26.60
CA LEU A 168 -1.95 -16.07 -27.50
C LEU A 168 -2.17 -14.96 -28.53
N ARG A 169 -1.93 -13.69 -28.16
CA ARG A 169 -2.23 -12.52 -29.02
C ARG A 169 -1.00 -11.88 -29.64
N GLY A 170 0.20 -12.32 -29.23
CA GLY A 170 1.47 -11.78 -29.69
C GLY A 170 1.97 -10.58 -28.89
N ALA A 171 3.30 -10.37 -28.94
CA ALA A 171 3.96 -9.27 -28.24
C ALA A 171 3.58 -7.89 -28.80
N ASP A 172 3.31 -7.79 -30.11
CA ASP A 172 2.89 -6.54 -30.76
C ASP A 172 1.55 -6.05 -30.21
N TRP A 173 0.60 -6.97 -29.99
CA TRP A 173 -0.67 -6.64 -29.35
C TRP A 173 -0.47 -6.05 -27.95
N PHE A 174 0.33 -6.70 -27.12
CA PHE A 174 0.55 -6.22 -25.74
C PHE A 174 1.32 -4.89 -25.69
N SER A 175 2.30 -4.71 -26.58
CA SER A 175 3.12 -3.50 -26.66
C SER A 175 2.43 -2.32 -27.36
N SER A 176 1.35 -2.57 -28.09
CA SER A 176 0.46 -1.53 -28.62
C SER A 176 -0.36 -0.81 -27.55
N ILE A 177 -0.46 -1.40 -26.35
CA ILE A 177 -1.18 -0.85 -25.20
C ILE A 177 -0.18 -0.16 -24.28
N GLY A 178 -0.52 1.03 -23.79
CA GLY A 178 0.29 1.78 -22.82
C GLY A 178 1.18 2.85 -23.46
N THR A 179 2.21 3.30 -22.73
CA THR A 179 3.15 4.33 -23.21
C THR A 179 4.30 3.73 -24.02
N GLU A 180 5.24 4.55 -24.50
CA GLU A 180 6.44 4.06 -25.19
C GLU A 180 7.28 3.13 -24.30
N LYS A 181 7.48 3.52 -23.03
CA LYS A 181 8.33 2.79 -22.08
C LYS A 181 7.57 1.85 -21.16
N SER A 182 6.28 2.10 -20.94
CA SER A 182 5.43 1.30 -20.04
C SER A 182 4.31 0.61 -20.82
N LYS A 183 4.55 -0.64 -21.21
CA LYS A 183 3.63 -1.44 -22.05
C LYS A 183 2.55 -2.19 -21.25
N GLY A 184 1.45 -2.51 -21.92
CA GLY A 184 0.34 -3.30 -21.43
C GLY A 184 -0.62 -2.57 -20.50
N THR A 185 -1.47 -3.34 -19.85
CA THR A 185 -2.42 -2.87 -18.84
C THR A 185 -1.87 -3.02 -17.41
N LYS A 186 -2.46 -2.32 -16.46
CA LYS A 186 -2.21 -2.46 -15.02
C LYS A 186 -3.53 -2.46 -14.28
N VAL A 187 -3.65 -3.33 -13.30
CA VAL A 187 -4.77 -3.30 -12.36
C VAL A 187 -4.46 -2.34 -11.21
N PHE A 188 -5.35 -1.40 -10.92
CA PHE A 188 -5.28 -0.52 -9.75
C PHE A 188 -6.39 -0.86 -8.77
N ALA A 189 -6.07 -0.80 -7.49
CA ALA A 189 -7.06 -0.88 -6.41
C ALA A 189 -7.35 0.54 -5.92
N LEU A 190 -8.53 1.05 -6.27
CA LEU A 190 -8.97 2.40 -5.92
C LEU A 190 -9.77 2.36 -4.61
N ALA A 191 -9.26 3.05 -3.60
CA ALA A 191 -9.82 3.09 -2.25
C ALA A 191 -9.75 4.49 -1.64
N GLY A 192 -10.27 4.64 -0.42
CA GLY A 192 -10.26 5.91 0.33
C GLY A 192 -11.52 6.74 0.08
N GLN A 193 -11.36 8.06 0.03
CA GLN A 193 -12.45 9.03 -0.07
C GLN A 193 -12.85 9.25 -1.54
N VAL A 194 -13.36 8.18 -2.15
CA VAL A 194 -13.78 8.11 -3.56
C VAL A 194 -15.13 7.39 -3.67
N ARG A 195 -15.98 7.76 -4.65
CA ARG A 195 -17.33 7.18 -4.79
C ARG A 195 -17.32 5.73 -5.21
N ASN A 196 -16.53 5.42 -6.25
CA ASN A 196 -16.43 4.08 -6.80
C ASN A 196 -15.12 3.45 -6.32
N THR A 197 -15.19 2.62 -5.30
CA THR A 197 -14.06 1.81 -4.80
C THR A 197 -14.04 0.44 -5.47
N GLY A 198 -12.87 -0.08 -5.82
CA GLY A 198 -12.76 -1.41 -6.43
C GLY A 198 -11.46 -1.61 -7.20
N LEU A 199 -11.42 -2.67 -8.00
CA LEU A 199 -10.33 -2.95 -8.94
C LEU A 199 -10.68 -2.41 -10.31
N VAL A 200 -9.71 -1.77 -10.95
CA VAL A 200 -9.86 -1.23 -12.30
C VAL A 200 -8.64 -1.63 -13.10
N GLU A 201 -8.85 -2.35 -14.21
CA GLU A 201 -7.81 -2.59 -15.20
C GLU A 201 -7.80 -1.47 -16.24
N VAL A 202 -6.65 -0.83 -16.42
CA VAL A 202 -6.47 0.31 -17.32
C VAL A 202 -5.17 0.17 -18.12
N PRO A 203 -5.07 0.80 -19.30
CA PRO A 203 -3.79 0.95 -19.98
C PRO A 203 -2.78 1.71 -19.13
N MET A 204 -1.51 1.30 -19.16
CA MET A 204 -0.42 2.10 -18.58
C MET A 204 -0.39 3.51 -19.18
N GLY A 205 -0.13 4.54 -18.38
CA GLY A 205 -0.10 5.93 -18.85
C GLY A 205 -1.43 6.68 -18.79
N ILE A 206 -2.52 6.04 -18.35
CA ILE A 206 -3.72 6.77 -17.92
C ILE A 206 -3.35 7.83 -16.87
N THR A 207 -4.04 8.96 -16.84
CA THR A 207 -3.77 10.00 -15.84
C THR A 207 -4.43 9.68 -14.50
N LEU A 208 -3.88 10.24 -13.41
CA LEU A 208 -4.52 10.17 -12.10
C LEU A 208 -5.90 10.85 -12.12
N ARG A 209 -6.08 11.90 -12.94
CA ARG A 209 -7.35 12.59 -13.10
C ARG A 209 -8.43 11.64 -13.63
N GLU A 210 -8.13 10.91 -14.70
CA GLU A 210 -9.06 9.92 -15.27
C GLU A 210 -9.38 8.81 -14.26
N LEU A 211 -8.36 8.27 -13.57
CA LEU A 211 -8.57 7.24 -12.56
C LEU A 211 -9.48 7.71 -11.42
N VAL A 212 -9.25 8.91 -10.90
CA VAL A 212 -9.93 9.40 -9.70
C VAL A 212 -11.31 9.99 -10.02
N TYR A 213 -11.43 10.76 -11.09
CA TYR A 213 -12.68 11.46 -11.42
C TYR A 213 -13.56 10.69 -12.38
N ASP A 214 -13.01 10.15 -13.47
CA ASP A 214 -13.83 9.51 -14.51
C ASP A 214 -14.23 8.10 -14.09
N ILE A 215 -13.29 7.33 -13.53
CA ILE A 215 -13.55 5.96 -13.06
C ILE A 215 -14.00 5.97 -11.59
N GLY A 216 -13.26 6.65 -10.73
CA GLY A 216 -13.56 6.77 -9.30
C GLY A 216 -14.81 7.60 -8.96
N GLY A 217 -15.26 8.46 -9.88
CA GLY A 217 -16.43 9.32 -9.68
C GLY A 217 -16.21 10.50 -8.72
N GLY A 218 -14.95 10.79 -8.36
CA GLY A 218 -14.58 11.87 -7.44
C GLY A 218 -14.90 11.58 -5.97
N ALA A 219 -14.84 12.62 -5.12
CA ALA A 219 -15.06 12.46 -3.69
C ALA A 219 -16.54 12.21 -3.34
N PRO A 220 -16.81 11.41 -2.30
CA PRO A 220 -18.12 11.36 -1.67
C PRO A 220 -18.57 12.75 -1.24
N ASN A 221 -19.87 13.02 -1.35
CA ASN A 221 -20.49 14.28 -0.90
C ASN A 221 -19.97 15.56 -1.58
N GLY A 222 -19.27 15.46 -2.72
CA GLY A 222 -18.86 16.63 -3.53
C GLY A 222 -17.70 17.44 -2.93
N LYS A 223 -16.99 16.90 -1.93
CA LYS A 223 -15.78 17.50 -1.37
C LYS A 223 -14.67 17.61 -2.42
N LYS A 224 -13.70 18.49 -2.16
CA LYS A 224 -12.52 18.59 -3.02
C LYS A 224 -11.52 17.47 -2.70
N ILE A 225 -11.11 16.72 -3.71
CA ILE A 225 -9.96 15.81 -3.61
C ILE A 225 -8.69 16.65 -3.58
N LYS A 226 -7.82 16.40 -2.61
CA LYS A 226 -6.56 17.14 -2.48
C LYS A 226 -5.33 16.31 -2.80
N ALA A 227 -5.37 14.99 -2.62
CA ALA A 227 -4.22 14.14 -2.82
C ALA A 227 -4.60 12.70 -3.17
N VAL A 228 -3.63 11.94 -3.67
CA VAL A 228 -3.62 10.48 -3.67
C VAL A 228 -2.35 9.97 -3.00
N GLN A 229 -2.46 8.92 -2.19
CA GLN A 229 -1.33 8.07 -1.85
C GLN A 229 -1.24 6.96 -2.90
N ILE A 230 -0.12 6.89 -3.61
CA ILE A 230 0.12 5.88 -4.66
C ILE A 230 1.42 5.14 -4.40
N GLY A 231 1.39 3.83 -4.66
CA GLY A 231 2.54 2.94 -4.47
C GLY A 231 2.49 2.14 -3.16
N GLY A 232 1.30 2.01 -2.56
CA GLY A 232 1.11 1.31 -1.29
C GLY A 232 1.54 2.16 -0.08
N PRO A 233 1.85 1.51 1.06
CA PRO A 233 2.16 2.19 2.32
C PRO A 233 3.52 2.87 2.31
N SER A 234 4.49 2.38 1.52
CA SER A 234 5.78 3.04 1.31
C SER A 234 5.81 3.91 0.03
N GLY A 235 4.62 4.18 -0.51
CA GLY A 235 4.41 5.07 -1.65
C GLY A 235 4.54 6.56 -1.31
N GLY A 236 4.11 7.43 -2.23
CA GLY A 236 4.13 8.88 -2.05
C GLY A 236 2.74 9.52 -2.13
N CYS A 237 2.59 10.66 -1.46
CA CYS A 237 1.42 11.52 -1.53
C CYS A 237 1.58 12.53 -2.67
N LEU A 238 0.74 12.45 -3.69
CA LEU A 238 0.72 13.39 -4.82
C LEU A 238 -0.49 14.33 -4.72
N PRO A 239 -0.31 15.65 -4.80
CA PRO A 239 -1.41 16.61 -4.76
C PRO A 239 -2.23 16.61 -6.06
N GLU A 240 -3.46 17.13 -5.97
CA GLU A 240 -4.38 17.27 -7.13
C GLU A 240 -3.77 18.05 -8.30
N SER A 241 -2.86 18.98 -8.04
CA SER A 241 -2.13 19.73 -9.06
C SER A 241 -1.31 18.83 -10.01
N LEU A 242 -0.93 17.62 -9.57
CA LEU A 242 -0.20 16.63 -10.35
C LEU A 242 -1.09 15.59 -11.01
N PHE A 243 -2.42 15.70 -10.92
CA PHE A 243 -3.30 14.65 -11.45
C PHE A 243 -3.32 14.54 -12.99
N HIS A 244 -2.77 15.54 -13.67
CA HIS A 244 -2.56 15.52 -15.12
C HIS A 244 -1.40 14.61 -15.54
N LEU A 245 -0.55 14.17 -14.60
CA LEU A 245 0.58 13.31 -14.91
C LEU A 245 0.11 11.91 -15.34
N PRO A 246 0.79 11.29 -16.33
CA PRO A 246 0.54 9.90 -16.68
C PRO A 246 1.00 8.99 -15.54
N VAL A 247 0.22 7.94 -15.29
CA VAL A 247 0.56 6.90 -14.31
C VAL A 247 1.50 5.89 -14.98
N ASP A 248 2.79 6.20 -14.93
CA ASP A 248 3.88 5.32 -15.33
C ASP A 248 5.02 5.28 -14.29
N TYR A 249 6.00 4.40 -14.50
CA TYR A 249 7.08 4.18 -13.53
C TYR A 249 7.98 5.40 -13.34
N GLU A 250 8.28 6.14 -14.41
CA GLU A 250 9.27 7.23 -14.40
C GLU A 250 8.65 8.50 -13.80
N ALA A 251 7.48 8.89 -14.30
CA ALA A 251 6.79 10.11 -13.89
C ALA A 251 6.45 10.11 -12.39
N LEU A 252 6.02 8.97 -11.84
CA LEU A 252 5.73 8.85 -10.40
C LEU A 252 6.99 9.00 -9.54
N THR A 253 8.10 8.37 -9.96
CA THR A 253 9.37 8.38 -9.23
C THR A 253 9.94 9.79 -9.10
N GLU A 254 9.87 10.59 -10.17
CA GLU A 254 10.31 12.00 -10.17
C GLU A 254 9.55 12.88 -9.16
N HIS A 255 8.31 12.52 -8.87
CA HIS A 255 7.43 13.26 -7.96
C HIS A 255 7.41 12.67 -6.53
N GLY A 256 8.32 11.75 -6.22
CA GLY A 256 8.47 11.19 -4.88
C GLY A 256 7.41 10.14 -4.52
N ALA A 257 6.76 9.56 -5.52
CA ALA A 257 5.91 8.38 -5.39
C ALA A 257 6.52 7.21 -6.17
N ILE A 258 5.93 6.02 -6.09
CA ILE A 258 6.40 4.85 -6.84
C ILE A 258 5.22 4.09 -7.42
N MET A 259 5.46 3.40 -8.54
CA MET A 259 4.53 2.40 -9.02
C MET A 259 4.72 1.11 -8.21
N GLY A 260 3.99 1.00 -7.11
CA GLY A 260 3.97 -0.17 -6.22
C GLY A 260 3.14 -1.33 -6.78
N SER A 261 2.38 -2.01 -5.92
CA SER A 261 1.41 -3.04 -6.32
C SER A 261 0.25 -2.50 -7.15
N GLY A 262 -0.08 -1.21 -7.04
CA GLY A 262 -1.23 -0.60 -7.74
C GLY A 262 -2.34 -0.10 -6.79
N GLY A 263 -2.12 -0.11 -5.47
CA GLY A 263 -3.00 0.57 -4.53
C GLY A 263 -2.96 2.10 -4.68
N ILE A 264 -4.14 2.71 -4.81
CA ILE A 264 -4.37 4.17 -4.84
C ILE A 264 -5.39 4.51 -3.76
N ILE A 265 -4.97 5.32 -2.78
CA ILE A 265 -5.84 5.82 -1.71
C ILE A 265 -6.12 7.30 -1.98
N VAL A 266 -7.37 7.61 -2.30
CA VAL A 266 -7.84 8.96 -2.58
C VAL A 266 -8.12 9.71 -1.28
N LEU A 267 -7.62 10.94 -1.19
CA LEU A 267 -7.71 11.79 0.00
C LEU A 267 -8.40 13.12 -0.35
N ASP A 268 -9.50 13.41 0.33
CA ASP A 268 -10.22 14.68 0.25
C ASP A 268 -9.69 15.71 1.27
N GLU A 269 -10.24 16.92 1.21
CA GLU A 269 -9.87 18.03 2.09
C GLU A 269 -10.04 17.78 3.60
N SER A 270 -10.78 16.74 4.00
CA SER A 270 -10.96 16.34 5.41
C SER A 270 -9.92 15.33 5.91
N ALA A 271 -8.99 14.87 5.06
CA ALA A 271 -7.82 14.13 5.52
C ALA A 271 -6.75 15.08 6.10
N CYS A 272 -6.00 14.71 7.14
CA CYS A 272 -4.81 15.48 7.58
C CYS A 272 -3.55 14.82 7.04
N MET A 273 -2.71 15.55 6.30
CA MET A 273 -1.51 14.98 5.69
C MET A 273 -0.45 14.58 6.71
N VAL A 274 -0.38 15.25 7.87
CA VAL A 274 0.46 14.82 8.99
C VAL A 274 0.01 13.45 9.51
N ASN A 275 -1.30 13.27 9.69
CA ASN A 275 -1.84 12.00 10.19
C ASN A 275 -1.74 10.88 9.15
N VAL A 276 -1.90 11.19 7.86
CA VAL A 276 -1.69 10.26 6.75
C VAL A 276 -0.24 9.78 6.71
N ALA A 277 0.73 10.71 6.77
CA ALA A 277 2.14 10.37 6.81
C ALA A 277 2.49 9.50 8.03
N LYS A 278 1.93 9.86 9.21
CA LYS A 278 2.08 9.08 10.45
C LYS A 278 1.55 7.65 10.29
N PHE A 279 0.33 7.48 9.78
CA PHE A 279 -0.32 6.18 9.60
C PHE A 279 0.50 5.24 8.70
N PHE A 280 0.95 5.73 7.54
CA PHE A 280 1.74 4.91 6.63
C PHE A 280 3.15 4.59 7.17
N LEU A 281 3.78 5.55 7.86
CA LEU A 281 5.06 5.31 8.49
C LEU A 281 4.94 4.31 9.66
N GLU A 282 3.87 4.39 10.45
CA GLU A 282 3.55 3.44 11.52
C GLU A 282 3.45 2.02 10.95
N PHE A 283 2.64 1.82 9.90
CA PHE A 283 2.55 0.54 9.20
C PHE A 283 3.92 0.02 8.75
N THR A 284 4.69 0.83 8.01
CA THR A 284 6.01 0.38 7.52
C THR A 284 7.03 0.13 8.63
N SER A 285 6.89 0.79 9.78
CA SER A 285 7.73 0.57 10.96
C SER A 285 7.40 -0.75 11.66
N GLU A 286 6.10 -1.07 11.79
CA GLU A 286 5.62 -2.35 12.34
C GLU A 286 5.99 -3.54 11.45
N GLU A 287 5.89 -3.35 10.13
CA GLU A 287 6.23 -4.35 9.11
C GLU A 287 7.74 -4.49 8.84
N SER A 288 8.57 -3.74 9.56
CA SER A 288 10.02 -3.86 9.44
C SER A 288 10.52 -5.18 10.01
N CYS A 289 11.30 -5.95 9.23
CA CYS A 289 11.98 -7.15 9.75
C CYS A 289 13.00 -6.85 10.88
N GLY A 290 13.39 -5.58 11.07
CA GLY A 290 14.28 -5.14 12.13
C GLY A 290 15.78 -5.42 11.88
N LYS A 291 16.17 -5.83 10.66
CA LYS A 291 17.56 -6.21 10.36
C LYS A 291 18.53 -5.04 10.26
N CYS A 292 18.21 -4.02 9.46
CA CYS A 292 19.10 -2.88 9.27
C CYS A 292 18.75 -1.73 10.23
N THR A 293 19.77 -1.16 10.89
CA THR A 293 19.60 -0.08 11.85
C THR A 293 18.91 1.16 11.27
N PRO A 294 19.24 1.63 10.05
CA PRO A 294 18.56 2.79 9.45
C PRO A 294 17.04 2.61 9.40
N CYS A 295 16.55 1.49 8.86
CA CYS A 295 15.11 1.21 8.83
C CYS A 295 14.55 0.97 10.23
N ARG A 296 15.12 0.06 11.04
CA ARG A 296 14.57 -0.35 12.34
C ARG A 296 14.44 0.81 13.33
N VAL A 297 15.46 1.66 13.39
CA VAL A 297 15.54 2.74 14.38
C VAL A 297 15.11 4.07 13.78
N GLY A 298 15.52 4.35 12.54
CA GLY A 298 15.21 5.62 11.88
C GLY A 298 13.71 5.83 11.67
N THR A 299 12.97 4.81 11.23
CA THR A 299 11.51 4.91 11.04
C THR A 299 10.79 5.18 12.36
N LYS A 300 11.23 4.57 13.47
CA LYS A 300 10.67 4.83 14.81
C LYS A 300 10.94 6.25 15.30
N ILE A 301 12.14 6.79 15.03
CA ILE A 301 12.46 8.19 15.36
C ILE A 301 11.56 9.14 14.55
N MET A 302 11.41 8.90 13.24
CA MET A 302 10.52 9.70 12.39
C MET A 302 9.06 9.61 12.87
N LEU A 303 8.59 8.43 13.26
CA LEU A 303 7.25 8.23 13.78
C LEU A 303 7.03 9.03 15.07
N GLY A 304 7.97 8.97 16.02
CA GLY A 304 7.89 9.76 17.25
C GLY A 304 7.91 11.27 17.00
N ILE A 305 8.58 11.75 15.95
CA ILE A 305 8.50 13.16 15.54
C ILE A 305 7.09 13.48 15.02
N LEU A 306 6.53 12.66 14.12
CA LEU A 306 5.17 12.85 13.59
C LEU A 306 4.09 12.79 14.68
N GLU A 307 4.24 11.91 15.66
CA GLU A 307 3.35 11.85 16.83
C GLU A 307 3.38 13.15 17.63
N ARG A 308 4.57 13.71 17.89
CA ARG A 308 4.69 15.02 18.56
C ARG A 308 4.06 16.13 17.74
N ILE A 309 4.27 16.16 16.42
CA ILE A 309 3.63 17.15 15.53
C ILE A 309 2.10 17.00 15.58
N ALA A 310 1.58 15.77 15.51
CA ALA A 310 0.15 15.49 15.60
C ALA A 310 -0.48 15.92 16.95
N ARG A 311 0.31 15.98 18.03
CA ARG A 311 -0.08 16.49 19.36
C ARG A 311 0.13 18.00 19.54
N GLY A 312 0.70 18.68 18.55
CA GLY A 312 1.08 20.10 18.64
C GLY A 312 2.35 20.36 19.46
N GLU A 313 3.17 19.36 19.67
CA GLU A 313 4.41 19.40 20.46
C GLU A 313 5.66 19.43 19.57
N GLY A 314 5.48 19.42 18.24
CA GLY A 314 6.57 19.54 17.28
C GLY A 314 7.09 20.97 17.15
N THR A 315 8.32 21.07 16.65
CA THR A 315 9.01 22.33 16.31
C THR A 315 9.31 22.41 14.81
N GLU A 316 9.75 23.56 14.30
CA GLU A 316 10.16 23.65 12.89
C GLU A 316 11.47 22.90 12.61
N GLU A 317 12.35 22.77 13.60
CA GLU A 317 13.55 21.95 13.53
C GLU A 317 13.23 20.47 13.30
N ASP A 318 12.09 20.00 13.83
CA ASP A 318 11.60 18.65 13.58
C ASP A 318 11.34 18.40 12.09
N LEU A 319 10.94 19.41 11.30
CA LEU A 319 10.72 19.25 9.86
C LEU A 319 12.04 19.01 9.12
N VAL A 320 13.08 19.77 9.46
CA VAL A 320 14.43 19.58 8.90
C VAL A 320 14.95 18.19 9.25
N ARG A 321 14.76 17.79 10.52
CA ARG A 321 15.17 16.47 11.00
C ARG A 321 14.44 15.32 10.29
N LEU A 322 13.14 15.48 9.98
CA LEU A 322 12.39 14.49 9.21
C LEU A 322 12.95 14.34 7.79
N GLU A 323 13.32 15.43 7.13
CA GLU A 323 13.92 15.41 5.79
C GLU A 323 15.29 14.70 5.80
N GLU A 324 16.18 15.09 6.72
CA GLU A 324 17.52 14.48 6.87
C GLU A 324 17.44 12.99 7.20
N LEU A 325 16.59 12.62 8.17
CA LEU A 325 16.38 11.22 8.52
C LEU A 325 15.79 10.44 7.36
N GLY A 326 14.82 11.01 6.64
CA GLY A 326 14.19 10.35 5.52
C GLY A 326 15.18 10.03 4.39
N HIS A 327 16.06 10.97 4.05
CA HIS A 327 17.12 10.73 3.07
C HIS A 327 18.14 9.70 3.56
N MET A 328 18.59 9.80 4.82
CA MET A 328 19.52 8.82 5.39
C MET A 328 18.95 7.40 5.40
N ILE A 329 17.69 7.23 5.79
CA ILE A 329 17.02 5.93 5.81
C ILE A 329 16.88 5.39 4.40
N ARG A 330 16.49 6.24 3.44
CA ARG A 330 16.38 5.84 2.03
C ARG A 330 17.72 5.31 1.51
N ASP A 331 18.79 6.03 1.76
CA ASP A 331 20.08 5.74 1.13
C ASP A 331 20.84 4.60 1.84
N ALA A 332 20.62 4.40 3.15
CA ALA A 332 21.33 3.42 3.96
C ALA A 332 20.55 2.11 4.25
N SER A 333 19.28 2.01 3.84
CA SER A 333 18.47 0.81 4.07
C SER A 333 18.79 -0.34 3.11
N LEU A 334 18.72 -1.56 3.64
CA LEU A 334 19.11 -2.79 2.93
C LEU A 334 18.15 -3.16 1.77
N CYS A 335 16.85 -3.00 1.97
CA CYS A 335 15.82 -3.48 1.04
C CYS A 335 14.84 -2.38 0.66
N GLY A 336 14.02 -2.64 -0.36
CA GLY A 336 13.06 -1.68 -0.92
C GLY A 336 12.10 -1.09 0.12
N LEU A 337 11.66 -1.89 1.11
CA LEU A 337 10.81 -1.39 2.20
C LEU A 337 11.49 -0.25 2.96
N GLY A 338 12.71 -0.48 3.47
CA GLY A 338 13.43 0.57 4.21
C GLY A 338 13.79 1.76 3.32
N GLN A 339 14.09 1.52 2.05
CA GLN A 339 14.41 2.60 1.10
C GLN A 339 13.20 3.51 0.84
N THR A 340 11.99 2.95 0.85
CA THR A 340 10.76 3.67 0.46
C THR A 340 9.89 4.06 1.65
N ALA A 341 10.09 3.50 2.84
CA ALA A 341 9.34 3.83 4.05
C ALA A 341 9.27 5.35 4.37
N PRO A 342 10.30 6.17 4.08
CA PRO A 342 10.22 7.62 4.28
C PRO A 342 9.36 8.37 3.27
N ASN A 343 9.00 7.78 2.13
CA ASN A 343 8.34 8.47 1.02
C ASN A 343 7.02 9.17 1.40
N PRO A 344 6.10 8.58 2.18
CA PRO A 344 4.87 9.27 2.59
C PRO A 344 5.18 10.55 3.38
N VAL A 345 6.25 10.54 4.17
CA VAL A 345 6.69 11.69 4.98
C VAL A 345 7.35 12.75 4.09
N LEU A 346 8.32 12.35 3.26
CA LEU A 346 9.04 13.27 2.39
C LEU A 346 8.12 13.95 1.37
N SER A 347 7.22 13.20 0.75
CA SER A 347 6.24 13.73 -0.22
C SER A 347 5.20 14.62 0.46
N SER A 348 4.67 14.25 1.63
CA SER A 348 3.72 15.10 2.36
C SER A 348 4.38 16.39 2.87
N LEU A 349 5.64 16.35 3.33
CA LEU A 349 6.41 17.55 3.67
C LEU A 349 6.65 18.45 2.44
N ARG A 350 6.94 17.86 1.28
CA ARG A 350 7.17 18.60 0.04
C ARG A 350 5.92 19.35 -0.43
N TYR A 351 4.76 18.69 -0.43
CA TYR A 351 3.55 19.23 -1.05
C TYR A 351 2.55 19.85 -0.08
N PHE A 352 2.61 19.49 1.20
CA PHE A 352 1.63 19.88 2.23
C PHE A 352 2.32 20.47 3.48
N ARG A 353 3.48 21.10 3.31
CA ARG A 353 4.25 21.72 4.41
C ARG A 353 3.40 22.64 5.29
N ASP A 354 2.45 23.36 4.68
CA ASP A 354 1.56 24.27 5.39
C ASP A 354 0.70 23.56 6.44
N GLU A 355 0.30 22.31 6.21
CA GLU A 355 -0.43 21.53 7.22
C GLU A 355 0.46 21.19 8.41
N PHE A 356 1.74 20.87 8.19
CA PHE A 356 2.70 20.65 9.26
C PHE A 356 2.94 21.94 10.06
N LEU A 357 3.10 23.07 9.37
CA LEU A 357 3.26 24.38 10.00
C LEU A 357 2.02 24.78 10.81
N ALA A 358 0.80 24.47 10.35
CA ALA A 358 -0.43 24.70 11.12
C ALA A 358 -0.46 23.89 12.43
N HIS A 359 0.07 22.66 12.42
CA HIS A 359 0.19 21.86 13.65
C HIS A 359 1.25 22.44 14.60
N ILE A 360 2.36 22.96 14.06
CA ILE A 360 3.51 23.47 14.82
C ILE A 360 3.26 24.88 15.37
N ARG A 361 2.87 25.84 14.52
CA ARG A 361 2.73 27.27 14.85
C ARG A 361 1.36 27.58 15.43
N ASP A 362 0.32 27.18 14.70
CA ASP A 362 -1.07 27.55 15.03
C ASP A 362 -1.70 26.60 16.05
N LYS A 363 -1.02 25.49 16.38
CA LYS A 363 -1.51 24.43 17.27
C LYS A 363 -2.93 23.99 16.89
N ARG A 364 -3.18 23.84 15.58
CA ARG A 364 -4.48 23.42 15.03
C ARG A 364 -4.30 22.37 13.94
N CYS A 365 -5.28 21.48 13.82
CA CYS A 365 -5.38 20.56 12.70
C CYS A 365 -6.42 21.10 11.70
N PRO A 366 -6.02 21.59 10.51
CA PRO A 366 -6.97 22.16 9.54
C PRO A 366 -8.07 21.17 9.13
N ALA A 367 -7.73 19.89 9.01
CA ALA A 367 -8.67 18.83 8.67
C ALA A 367 -9.51 18.31 9.85
N GLY A 368 -9.18 18.70 11.08
CA GLY A 368 -9.95 18.36 12.27
C GLY A 368 -9.91 16.88 12.67
N VAL A 369 -8.83 16.15 12.38
CA VAL A 369 -8.72 14.70 12.71
C VAL A 369 -7.77 14.41 13.86
N CYS A 370 -6.82 15.31 14.18
CA CYS A 370 -5.88 15.13 15.30
C CYS A 370 -6.55 15.56 16.62
N PRO A 371 -6.84 14.64 17.57
CA PRO A 371 -7.66 14.93 18.75
C PRO A 371 -7.12 16.04 19.66
N ASP A 372 -5.78 16.16 19.78
CA ASP A 372 -5.13 17.16 20.63
C ASP A 372 -5.17 18.58 20.05
N LEU A 373 -5.53 18.71 18.77
CA LEU A 373 -5.50 19.96 18.00
C LEU A 373 -6.89 20.40 17.52
N ILE A 374 -7.91 19.84 18.15
CA ILE A 374 -9.31 20.20 17.96
C ILE A 374 -9.97 20.42 19.32
N HIS A 375 -11.10 21.11 19.31
CA HIS A 375 -12.02 21.16 20.43
C HIS A 375 -13.45 21.15 19.91
N TYR A 376 -14.38 20.82 20.79
CA TYR A 376 -15.80 20.77 20.47
C TYR A 376 -16.52 21.94 21.10
N VAL A 377 -17.36 22.62 20.33
CA VAL A 377 -18.20 23.71 20.82
C VAL A 377 -19.66 23.43 20.51
N VAL A 378 -20.56 23.92 21.36
CA VAL A 378 -21.99 23.85 21.08
C VAL A 378 -22.40 25.09 20.29
N VAL A 379 -23.07 24.89 19.17
CA VAL A 379 -23.71 25.95 18.37
C VAL A 379 -25.05 26.28 19.05
N PRO A 380 -25.18 27.45 19.71
CA PRO A 380 -26.34 27.72 20.56
C PRO A 380 -27.68 27.64 19.83
N GLU A 381 -27.71 28.06 18.57
CA GLU A 381 -28.91 28.18 17.73
C GLU A 381 -29.51 26.81 17.37
N LEU A 382 -28.67 25.78 17.31
CA LEU A 382 -29.06 24.41 16.94
C LEU A 382 -29.38 23.55 18.18
N CYS A 383 -28.93 23.97 19.37
CA CYS A 383 -29.06 23.17 20.58
C CYS A 383 -30.51 23.12 21.08
N ARG A 384 -31.05 21.90 21.25
CA ARG A 384 -32.38 21.65 21.82
C ARG A 384 -32.38 21.08 23.23
N ALA A 385 -31.22 21.08 23.91
CA ALA A 385 -31.10 20.60 25.30
C ALA A 385 -31.65 19.17 25.54
N CYS A 386 -31.43 18.26 24.59
CA CYS A 386 -31.94 16.87 24.62
C CYS A 386 -31.15 15.90 25.53
N ASP A 387 -30.19 16.42 26.30
CA ASP A 387 -29.33 15.72 27.25
C ASP A 387 -28.39 14.61 26.72
N ARG A 388 -28.51 14.18 25.46
CA ARG A 388 -27.69 13.10 24.88
C ARG A 388 -26.18 13.33 24.99
N CYS A 389 -25.70 14.53 24.68
CA CYS A 389 -24.28 14.86 24.73
C CYS A 389 -23.67 14.74 26.14
N ARG A 390 -24.45 15.02 27.19
CA ARG A 390 -24.04 14.84 28.59
C ARG A 390 -24.01 13.37 28.98
N GLN A 391 -25.02 12.60 28.58
CA GLN A 391 -25.14 11.16 28.88
C GLN A 391 -23.99 10.33 28.32
N VAL A 392 -23.50 10.68 27.12
CA VAL A 392 -22.39 9.97 26.47
C VAL A 392 -21.01 10.53 26.86
N CYS A 393 -20.93 11.60 27.65
CA CYS A 393 -19.67 12.24 27.98
C CYS A 393 -18.94 11.48 29.11
N PRO A 394 -17.79 10.83 28.84
CA PRO A 394 -17.11 10.00 29.83
C PRO A 394 -16.50 10.81 30.98
N THR A 395 -16.22 12.10 30.78
CA THR A 395 -15.58 12.97 31.77
C THR A 395 -16.53 14.00 32.38
N GLY A 396 -17.81 14.01 31.98
CA GLY A 396 -18.77 15.04 32.41
C GLY A 396 -18.48 16.45 31.87
N ALA A 397 -17.64 16.57 30.83
CA ALA A 397 -17.32 17.86 30.20
C ALA A 397 -18.53 18.53 29.52
N ALA A 398 -19.47 17.75 28.98
CA ALA A 398 -20.70 18.30 28.43
C ALA A 398 -21.67 18.64 29.58
N GLN A 399 -21.92 19.93 29.80
CA GLN A 399 -22.73 20.47 30.88
C GLN A 399 -24.00 21.13 30.33
N GLY A 400 -25.10 21.00 31.07
CA GLY A 400 -26.37 21.61 30.73
C GLY A 400 -27.51 21.06 31.59
N THR A 401 -28.65 21.76 31.54
CA THR A 401 -29.87 21.34 32.23
C THR A 401 -30.88 20.85 31.19
N PRO A 402 -31.47 19.65 31.34
CA PRO A 402 -32.46 19.15 30.40
C PRO A 402 -33.58 20.17 30.13
N GLY A 403 -33.86 20.42 28.85
CA GLY A 403 -34.85 21.42 28.43
C GLY A 403 -34.40 22.89 28.44
N ASN A 404 -33.18 23.20 28.91
CA ASN A 404 -32.65 24.56 28.91
C ASN A 404 -31.40 24.70 28.01
N PRO A 405 -31.56 25.16 26.75
CA PRO A 405 -30.43 25.39 25.84
C PRO A 405 -29.73 26.75 26.09
N PRO A 406 -28.46 26.92 25.69
CA PRO A 406 -27.58 25.91 25.11
C PRO A 406 -26.81 25.13 26.17
N TYR A 407 -26.53 23.87 25.88
CA TYR A 407 -25.51 23.11 26.61
C TYR A 407 -24.12 23.70 26.33
N ARG A 408 -23.14 23.39 27.17
CA ARG A 408 -21.76 23.84 27.04
C ARG A 408 -20.81 22.65 27.14
N ILE A 409 -19.65 22.77 26.51
CA ILE A 409 -18.56 21.79 26.65
C ILE A 409 -17.45 22.48 27.43
N GLU A 410 -17.23 22.04 28.65
CA GLU A 410 -16.13 22.50 29.50
C GLU A 410 -14.81 21.96 28.93
N LEU A 411 -14.02 22.85 28.32
CA LEU A 411 -12.84 22.45 27.56
C LEU A 411 -11.77 21.82 28.45
N SER A 412 -11.64 22.31 29.70
CA SER A 412 -10.67 21.79 30.68
C SER A 412 -10.92 20.33 31.06
N ALA A 413 -12.18 19.90 31.12
CA ALA A 413 -12.57 18.53 31.42
C ALA A 413 -12.74 17.63 30.18
N CYS A 414 -12.83 18.22 28.99
CA CYS A 414 -13.02 17.46 27.75
C CYS A 414 -11.75 16.68 27.39
N ILE A 415 -11.89 15.46 26.87
CA ILE A 415 -10.77 14.65 26.32
C ILE A 415 -10.80 14.55 24.79
N ASN A 416 -11.64 15.34 24.12
CA ASN A 416 -11.79 15.37 22.66
C ASN A 416 -12.15 14.02 22.01
N CYS A 417 -12.81 13.12 22.74
CA CYS A 417 -13.18 11.79 22.24
C CYS A 417 -14.25 11.79 21.14
N GLY A 418 -14.94 12.91 20.90
CA GLY A 418 -15.96 13.02 19.83
C GLY A 418 -17.33 12.43 20.15
N ALA A 419 -17.50 11.68 21.25
CA ALA A 419 -18.76 11.02 21.59
C ALA A 419 -19.98 11.99 21.59
N CYS A 420 -19.80 13.21 22.08
CA CYS A 420 -20.86 14.22 22.09
C CYS A 420 -21.25 14.70 20.68
N PHE A 421 -20.28 14.82 19.77
CA PHE A 421 -20.48 15.22 18.37
C PHE A 421 -21.28 14.16 17.63
N ASP A 422 -20.88 12.89 17.74
CA ASP A 422 -21.55 11.76 17.07
C ASP A 422 -22.98 11.52 17.61
N ALA A 423 -23.20 11.75 18.91
CA ALA A 423 -24.50 11.55 19.54
C ALA A 423 -25.52 12.69 19.28
N CYS A 424 -25.09 13.82 18.72
CA CYS A 424 -25.95 14.99 18.56
C CYS A 424 -26.88 14.87 17.34
N PRO A 425 -28.20 14.66 17.51
CA PRO A 425 -29.11 14.49 16.38
C PRO A 425 -29.44 15.79 15.64
N PHE A 426 -29.06 16.94 16.22
CA PHE A 426 -29.37 18.26 15.69
C PHE A 426 -28.18 18.94 15.01
N GLY A 427 -27.01 18.28 14.96
CA GLY A 427 -25.78 18.89 14.45
C GLY A 427 -25.33 20.12 15.27
N ALA A 428 -25.75 20.21 16.53
CA ALA A 428 -25.50 21.36 17.40
C ALA A 428 -24.13 21.36 18.07
N ILE A 429 -23.28 20.36 17.78
CA ILE A 429 -21.90 20.31 18.25
C ILE A 429 -21.01 20.41 17.03
N GLU A 430 -20.13 21.40 17.04
CA GLU A 430 -19.18 21.68 15.97
C GLU A 430 -17.77 21.28 16.42
N ARG A 431 -17.02 20.67 15.52
CA ARG A 431 -15.60 20.39 15.71
C ARG A 431 -14.78 21.56 15.17
N ARG A 432 -14.06 22.26 16.04
CA ARG A 432 -13.23 23.41 15.67
C ARG A 432 -11.73 23.09 15.74
N PRO A 433 -10.94 23.48 14.73
CA PRO A 433 -9.49 23.43 14.81
C PRO A 433 -8.96 24.33 15.93
N GLY A 434 -7.90 23.88 16.60
CA GLY A 434 -7.19 24.64 17.63
C GLY A 434 -7.14 23.87 18.94
N ARG A 435 -6.00 23.99 19.64
CA ARG A 435 -5.83 23.47 20.99
C ARG A 435 -6.80 24.17 21.93
N LYS A 436 -7.23 23.45 22.97
CA LYS A 436 -7.94 24.07 24.10
C LYS A 436 -7.05 25.18 24.67
N GLU A 437 -7.59 26.39 24.76
CA GLU A 437 -6.99 27.40 25.63
C GLU A 437 -7.02 26.83 27.05
N ARG A 438 -5.84 26.71 27.66
CA ARG A 438 -5.67 26.18 29.02
C ARG A 438 -5.93 27.26 30.05
#